data_AF-A0A239LLQ4-F1
#
_entry.id   AF-A0A239LLQ4-F1
#
_cell.length_a   1.000
_cell.length_b   1.000
_cell.length_c   1.000
_cell.angle_alpha   90.00
_cell.angle_beta   90.00
_cell.angle_gamma   90.00
#
_symmetry.space_group_name_H-M   'P 1'
#
loop_
_entity.id
_entity.type
_entity.pdbx_description
1 polymer ?
#
loop_
_entity_poly.entity_id
_entity_poly.type
_entity_poly.pdbx_seq_one_letter_code
_entity_poly.pdbx_strand_id
1 'polypeptide(L)'
;MLNEAVSAGELGFLLALVDPGSAARVRSRTGVPEVDPAAAAKPPEHVPWGPWWNGMPVSVLWWMLQEDDPRVNTLVYHHWRADDRMRHDIIKGVPYGPDRSRRLKVPADLSHYPAPELALPSGPEALTAVLRAVTGMSQGRAAALLVGREDWAVVAAADRERPLPGYARWALAIRPDCPPALRTQFGTHRKFTNRLRDAGVVDGPAAYATGTRPARDVLRVLAMGRWAFPLRLAEAADALRPLVCAELGGNTEAWAVLTQLLPTFTGTLPELVTTAGAIAGSAGETAEGPLSVASGNTESPGRPEESGHEHGGPGWDSTSGHDDPWSTSPTDGRWSGGVRRIRTSWRRRSG
;
A
#
# COMPACT_ATOMS: atom_id res chain seq x y z
N MET A 1 7.25 -7.30 -28.45
CA MET A 1 6.85 -7.32 -27.02
C MET A 1 5.69 -8.26 -26.90
N LEU A 2 5.90 -9.45 -26.32
CA LEU A 2 4.84 -10.41 -26.10
C LEU A 2 3.86 -9.82 -25.08
N ASN A 3 2.56 -9.84 -25.39
CA ASN A 3 1.51 -9.62 -24.40
C ASN A 3 1.78 -10.61 -23.27
N GLU A 4 2.28 -10.11 -22.14
CA GLU A 4 2.39 -10.87 -20.92
C GLU A 4 0.96 -11.22 -20.53
N ALA A 5 0.52 -12.43 -20.92
CA ALA A 5 -0.83 -12.90 -20.75
C ALA A 5 -1.26 -12.64 -19.30
N VAL A 6 -2.50 -12.18 -19.13
CA VAL A 6 -3.09 -12.01 -17.81
C VAL A 6 -2.88 -13.31 -17.04
N SER A 7 -2.18 -13.22 -15.93
CA SER A 7 -1.80 -14.41 -15.18
C SER A 7 -3.06 -15.00 -14.54
N ALA A 8 -3.14 -16.33 -14.48
CA ALA A 8 -4.22 -17.02 -13.79
C ALA A 8 -4.37 -16.58 -12.33
N GLY A 9 -3.29 -16.11 -11.71
CA GLY A 9 -3.30 -15.58 -10.34
C GLY A 9 -4.11 -14.29 -10.21
N GLU A 10 -3.93 -13.33 -11.13
CA GLU A 10 -4.61 -12.01 -11.12
C GLU A 10 -6.14 -12.20 -11.18
N LEU A 11 -6.64 -12.96 -12.14
CA LEU A 11 -8.08 -13.26 -12.25
C LEU A 11 -8.55 -14.23 -11.17
N GLY A 12 -7.66 -15.12 -10.72
CA GLY A 12 -7.94 -16.06 -9.65
C GLY A 12 -8.43 -15.37 -8.39
N PHE A 13 -7.86 -14.21 -8.01
CA PHE A 13 -8.32 -13.41 -6.87
C PHE A 13 -9.79 -13.02 -7.01
N LEU A 14 -10.17 -12.38 -8.12
CA LEU A 14 -11.55 -11.94 -8.36
C LEU A 14 -12.53 -13.11 -8.47
N LEU A 15 -12.13 -14.21 -9.12
CA LEU A 15 -12.95 -15.42 -9.24
C LEU A 15 -13.25 -16.07 -7.89
N ALA A 16 -12.43 -15.84 -6.87
CA ALA A 16 -12.71 -16.32 -5.51
C ALA A 16 -13.74 -15.43 -4.77
N LEU A 17 -14.15 -14.30 -5.35
CA LEU A 17 -15.14 -13.40 -4.76
C LEU A 17 -16.58 -13.75 -5.15
N VAL A 18 -16.78 -14.42 -6.29
CA VAL A 18 -18.09 -14.87 -6.78
C VAL A 18 -18.43 -16.29 -6.31
N ASP A 19 -19.66 -16.75 -6.55
CA ASP A 19 -20.04 -18.11 -6.20
C ASP A 19 -19.22 -19.15 -7.00
N PRO A 20 -18.89 -20.31 -6.39
CA PRO A 20 -18.03 -21.31 -7.05
C PRO A 20 -18.56 -21.82 -8.39
N GLY A 21 -19.88 -21.88 -8.58
CA GLY A 21 -20.51 -22.31 -9.82
C GLY A 21 -20.29 -21.31 -10.96
N SER A 22 -20.46 -20.02 -10.67
CA SER A 22 -20.13 -18.93 -11.60
C SER A 22 -18.65 -18.91 -11.92
N ALA A 23 -17.77 -19.05 -10.92
CA ALA A 23 -16.34 -19.11 -11.14
C ALA A 23 -15.95 -20.27 -12.08
N ALA A 24 -16.54 -21.46 -11.89
CA ALA A 24 -16.29 -22.62 -12.76
C ALA A 24 -16.75 -22.37 -14.21
N ARG A 25 -17.93 -21.77 -14.43
CA ARG A 25 -18.42 -21.41 -15.77
C ARG A 25 -17.48 -20.42 -16.46
N VAL A 26 -17.05 -19.38 -15.74
CA VAL A 26 -16.13 -18.37 -16.28
C VAL A 26 -14.79 -19.00 -16.66
N ARG A 27 -14.21 -19.84 -15.81
CA ARG A 27 -12.96 -20.57 -16.13
C ARG A 27 -13.11 -21.43 -17.37
N SER A 28 -14.20 -22.20 -17.47
CA SER A 28 -14.48 -23.04 -18.63
C SER A 28 -14.57 -22.22 -19.93
N ARG A 29 -15.11 -21.00 -19.87
CA ARG A 29 -15.31 -20.15 -21.06
C ARG A 29 -14.05 -19.38 -21.45
N THR A 30 -13.30 -18.89 -20.47
CA THR A 30 -12.13 -18.01 -20.68
C THR A 30 -10.82 -18.79 -20.78
N GLY A 31 -10.80 -20.07 -20.41
CA GLY A 31 -9.58 -20.87 -20.35
C GLY A 31 -8.66 -20.53 -19.18
N VAL A 32 -9.13 -19.72 -18.22
CA VAL A 32 -8.37 -19.41 -17.00
C VAL A 32 -8.25 -20.69 -16.16
N PRO A 33 -7.03 -21.18 -15.87
CA PRO A 33 -6.86 -22.43 -15.15
C PRO A 33 -7.33 -22.30 -13.71
N GLU A 34 -7.84 -23.40 -13.17
CA GLU A 34 -8.15 -23.49 -11.75
C GLU A 34 -6.84 -23.47 -10.96
N VAL A 35 -6.79 -22.59 -9.95
CA VAL A 35 -5.64 -22.50 -9.05
C VAL A 35 -5.97 -23.33 -7.82
N ASP A 36 -5.21 -24.39 -7.59
CA ASP A 36 -5.29 -25.16 -6.35
C ASP A 36 -5.07 -24.23 -5.14
N PRO A 37 -6.04 -24.11 -4.21
CA PRO A 37 -5.89 -23.28 -3.01
C PRO A 37 -4.65 -23.65 -2.18
N ALA A 38 -4.29 -24.93 -2.12
CA ALA A 38 -3.12 -25.39 -1.38
C ALA A 38 -1.81 -24.98 -2.06
N ALA A 39 -1.78 -24.92 -3.39
CA ALA A 39 -0.66 -24.37 -4.16
C ALA A 39 -0.59 -22.84 -4.02
N ALA A 40 -1.74 -22.15 -4.04
CA ALA A 40 -1.81 -20.70 -3.89
C ALA A 40 -1.34 -20.17 -2.53
N ALA A 41 -1.40 -21.01 -1.49
CA ALA A 41 -0.93 -20.69 -0.15
C ALA A 41 0.59 -20.82 0.02
N LYS A 42 1.29 -21.38 -0.98
CA LYS A 42 2.75 -21.53 -0.94
C LYS A 42 3.40 -20.38 -1.72
N PRO A 43 4.51 -19.81 -1.22
CA PRO A 43 5.31 -18.92 -2.04
C PRO A 43 5.77 -19.69 -3.30
N PRO A 44 5.75 -19.05 -4.49
CA PRO A 44 6.29 -19.69 -5.69
C PRO A 44 7.77 -20.00 -5.49
N GLU A 45 8.26 -21.10 -6.07
CA GLU A 45 9.68 -21.49 -6.01
C GLU A 45 10.60 -20.38 -6.52
N HIS A 46 10.11 -19.59 -7.46
CA HIS A 46 10.73 -18.38 -7.95
C HIS A 46 9.77 -17.21 -7.79
N VAL A 47 10.07 -16.32 -6.84
CA VAL A 47 9.44 -15.00 -6.80
C VAL A 47 10.02 -14.20 -7.97
N PRO A 48 9.21 -13.79 -8.96
CA PRO A 48 9.73 -13.01 -10.06
C PRO A 48 10.05 -11.61 -9.52
N TRP A 49 11.34 -11.36 -9.25
CA TRP A 49 11.92 -10.05 -8.87
C TRP A 49 11.83 -9.01 -10.00
N GLY A 50 10.78 -9.08 -10.83
CA GLY A 50 10.57 -8.23 -11.99
C GLY A 50 10.23 -6.79 -11.59
N PRO A 51 10.05 -5.90 -12.59
CA PRO A 51 9.82 -4.47 -12.36
C PRO A 51 8.63 -4.16 -11.43
N TRP A 52 7.58 -4.97 -11.45
CA TRP A 52 6.40 -4.78 -10.61
C TRP A 52 6.71 -4.94 -9.11
N TRP A 53 7.60 -5.88 -8.75
CA TRP A 53 8.05 -6.08 -7.37
C TRP A 53 8.68 -4.79 -6.83
N ASN A 54 9.50 -4.14 -7.65
CA ASN A 54 10.13 -2.88 -7.28
C ASN A 54 9.12 -1.72 -7.14
N GLY A 55 7.96 -1.81 -7.78
CA GLY A 55 6.89 -0.82 -7.70
C GLY A 55 6.01 -0.93 -6.45
N MET A 56 6.14 -2.00 -5.65
CA MET A 56 5.24 -2.24 -4.53
C MET A 56 5.29 -1.11 -3.48
N PRO A 57 4.13 -0.67 -2.97
CA PRO A 57 4.06 0.27 -1.85
C PRO A 57 4.73 -0.32 -0.61
N VAL A 58 5.39 0.53 0.19
CA VAL A 58 6.04 0.11 1.44
C VAL A 58 5.06 -0.51 2.44
N SER A 59 3.77 -0.13 2.38
CA SER A 59 2.71 -0.74 3.20
C SER A 59 2.47 -2.21 2.87
N VAL A 60 2.67 -2.63 1.61
CA VAL A 60 2.54 -4.04 1.23
C VAL A 60 3.63 -4.87 1.90
N LEU A 61 4.87 -4.37 1.92
CA LEU A 61 5.97 -5.00 2.66
C LEU A 61 5.64 -5.12 4.15
N TRP A 62 5.00 -4.09 4.70
CA TRP A 62 4.56 -4.14 6.09
C TRP A 62 3.47 -5.20 6.34
N TRP A 63 2.48 -5.34 5.46
CA TRP A 63 1.48 -6.42 5.59
C TRP A 63 2.12 -7.80 5.52
N MET A 64 3.10 -7.97 4.63
CA MET A 64 3.89 -9.20 4.52
C MET A 64 4.62 -9.53 5.82
N LEU A 65 5.24 -8.53 6.45
CA LEU A 65 5.92 -8.70 7.73
C LEU A 65 4.96 -9.09 8.85
N GLN A 66 3.72 -8.56 8.86
CA GLN A 66 2.71 -8.85 9.89
C GLN A 66 2.28 -10.33 9.96
N GLU A 67 2.51 -11.12 8.91
CA GLU A 67 2.29 -12.56 8.94
C GLU A 67 3.30 -13.32 9.81
N ASP A 68 4.43 -12.68 10.13
CA ASP A 68 5.51 -13.27 10.93
C ASP A 68 6.07 -14.59 10.35
N ASP A 69 5.91 -14.82 9.03
CA ASP A 69 6.50 -15.96 8.32
C ASP A 69 7.97 -15.69 8.00
N PRO A 70 8.93 -16.50 8.51
CA PRO A 70 10.35 -16.33 8.22
C PRO A 70 10.69 -16.30 6.72
N ARG A 71 9.97 -17.04 5.87
CA ARG A 71 10.21 -17.07 4.41
C ARG A 71 9.82 -15.75 3.77
N VAL A 72 8.68 -15.19 4.17
CA VAL A 72 8.21 -13.87 3.71
C VAL A 72 9.15 -12.78 4.20
N ASN A 73 9.64 -12.87 5.44
CA ASN A 73 10.62 -11.93 5.99
C ASN A 73 11.94 -11.91 5.19
N THR A 74 12.43 -13.06 4.71
CA THR A 74 13.59 -13.09 3.78
C THR A 74 13.32 -12.26 2.51
N LEU A 75 12.14 -12.40 1.91
CA LEU A 75 11.79 -11.66 0.70
C LEU A 75 11.75 -10.14 0.96
N VAL A 76 11.16 -9.73 2.08
CA VAL A 76 11.12 -8.32 2.49
C VAL A 76 12.52 -7.79 2.79
N TYR A 77 13.37 -8.57 3.46
CA TYR A 77 14.75 -8.17 3.78
C TYR A 77 15.54 -7.75 2.54
N HIS A 78 15.39 -8.53 1.45
CA HIS A 78 16.05 -8.27 0.16
C HIS A 78 15.33 -7.24 -0.71
N HIS A 79 14.14 -6.77 -0.31
CA HIS A 79 13.44 -5.73 -1.04
C HIS A 79 14.18 -4.39 -0.90
N TRP A 80 14.35 -3.67 -2.01
CA TRP A 80 15.11 -2.42 -2.04
C TRP A 80 14.48 -1.30 -1.19
N ARG A 81 13.14 -1.27 -1.10
CA ARG A 81 12.38 -0.36 -0.21
C ARG A 81 12.35 -0.76 1.26
N ALA A 82 12.82 -1.95 1.66
CA ALA A 82 12.94 -2.24 3.08
C ALA A 82 13.95 -1.26 3.69
N ASP A 83 13.59 -0.63 4.80
CA ASP A 83 14.50 0.27 5.49
C ASP A 83 15.37 -0.48 6.50
N ASP A 84 16.35 0.22 7.07
CA ASP A 84 17.28 -0.39 8.02
C ASP A 84 16.60 -0.83 9.32
N ARG A 85 15.45 -0.23 9.67
CA ARG A 85 14.68 -0.64 10.83
C ARG A 85 14.00 -1.98 10.57
N MET A 86 13.34 -2.16 9.43
CA MET A 86 12.77 -3.44 9.02
C MET A 86 13.85 -4.53 8.97
N ARG A 87 15.00 -4.24 8.34
CA ARG A 87 16.11 -5.20 8.26
C ARG A 87 16.66 -5.56 9.63
N HIS A 88 16.86 -4.56 10.50
CA HIS A 88 17.27 -4.77 11.88
C HIS A 88 16.28 -5.70 12.60
N ASP A 89 14.99 -5.41 12.55
CA ASP A 89 13.95 -6.15 13.28
C ASP A 89 13.80 -7.58 12.73
N ILE A 90 13.92 -7.80 11.42
CA ILE A 90 13.99 -9.14 10.80
C ILE A 90 15.19 -9.94 11.35
N ILE A 91 16.40 -9.38 11.32
CA ILE A 91 17.62 -10.06 11.80
C ILE A 91 17.56 -10.31 13.31
N LYS A 92 16.88 -9.44 14.07
CA LYS A 92 16.65 -9.64 15.50
C LYS A 92 15.49 -10.59 15.80
N GLY A 93 14.73 -11.03 14.80
CA GLY A 93 13.55 -11.88 14.97
C GLY A 93 12.44 -11.20 15.76
N VAL A 94 12.30 -9.87 15.64
CA VAL A 94 11.21 -9.11 16.26
C VAL A 94 9.92 -9.39 15.49
N PRO A 95 8.82 -9.78 16.16
CA PRO A 95 7.54 -9.99 15.50
C PRO A 95 6.86 -8.67 15.13
N TYR A 96 6.19 -8.66 13.99
CA TYR A 96 5.44 -7.53 13.43
C TYR A 96 3.93 -7.69 13.60
N GLY A 97 3.43 -8.93 13.73
CA GLY A 97 2.01 -9.21 13.89
C GLY A 97 1.41 -8.53 15.13
N PRO A 98 0.13 -8.12 15.09
CA PRO A 98 -0.60 -7.66 16.28
C PRO A 98 -0.51 -8.71 17.39
N ASP A 99 -0.27 -8.27 18.63
CA ASP A 99 -0.25 -9.12 19.83
C ASP A 99 0.77 -10.27 19.86
N ARG A 100 1.73 -10.28 18.92
CA ARG A 100 2.83 -11.24 18.91
C ARG A 100 4.00 -10.68 19.70
N SER A 101 4.41 -11.41 20.74
CA SER A 101 5.60 -11.11 21.55
C SER A 101 6.70 -12.17 21.40
N ARG A 102 6.37 -13.34 20.85
CA ARG A 102 7.33 -14.43 20.68
C ARG A 102 8.33 -14.08 19.58
N ARG A 103 9.61 -14.16 19.92
CA ARG A 103 10.72 -13.99 18.97
C ARG A 103 10.61 -14.99 17.81
N LEU A 104 10.75 -14.49 16.59
CA LEU A 104 10.73 -15.29 15.37
C LEU A 104 12.06 -16.02 15.16
N LYS A 105 12.00 -17.17 14.50
CA LYS A 105 13.19 -17.87 14.02
C LYS A 105 13.73 -17.11 12.81
N VAL A 106 14.97 -16.64 12.90
CA VAL A 106 15.66 -16.00 11.77
C VAL A 106 16.07 -17.09 10.78
N PRO A 107 15.70 -16.96 9.49
CA PRO A 107 16.16 -17.85 8.43
C PRO A 107 17.70 -17.97 8.38
N ALA A 108 18.23 -19.15 8.09
CA ALA A 108 19.68 -19.41 8.10
C ALA A 108 20.42 -18.63 6.99
N ASP A 109 19.75 -18.38 5.87
CA ASP A 109 20.18 -17.49 4.80
C ASP A 109 20.32 -16.03 5.27
N LEU A 110 19.67 -15.61 6.36
CA LEU A 110 19.84 -14.27 6.89
C LEU A 110 20.88 -14.19 8.02
N SER A 111 21.31 -15.32 8.60
CA SER A 111 22.14 -15.33 9.81
C SER A 111 23.56 -14.78 9.62
N HIS A 112 24.03 -14.68 8.37
CA HIS A 112 25.35 -14.15 8.03
C HIS A 112 25.34 -12.65 7.71
N TYR A 113 24.16 -12.03 7.60
CA TYR A 113 24.07 -10.60 7.42
C TYR A 113 24.15 -9.88 8.78
N PRO A 114 25.01 -8.86 8.92
CA PRO A 114 25.00 -8.05 10.13
C PRO A 114 23.69 -7.26 10.20
N ALA A 115 23.09 -7.21 11.40
CA ALA A 115 22.00 -6.28 11.65
C ALA A 115 22.51 -4.84 11.43
N PRO A 116 21.76 -3.96 10.75
CA PRO A 116 22.09 -2.54 10.71
C PRO A 116 22.31 -1.99 12.12
N GLU A 117 23.43 -1.30 12.34
CA GLU A 117 23.73 -0.69 13.64
C GLU A 117 22.86 0.55 13.85
N LEU A 118 21.78 0.39 14.60
CA LEU A 118 20.94 1.50 15.04
C LEU A 118 21.40 1.95 16.43
N ALA A 119 21.80 3.22 16.56
CA ALA A 119 22.16 3.83 17.84
C ALA A 119 20.89 4.12 18.65
N LEU A 120 20.26 3.08 19.18
CA LEU A 120 18.99 3.19 19.89
C LEU A 120 19.15 4.06 21.14
N PRO A 121 18.25 5.04 21.35
CA PRO A 121 18.29 5.90 22.53
C PRO A 121 18.00 5.09 23.80
N SER A 122 18.65 5.45 24.90
CA SER A 122 18.51 4.76 26.20
C SER A 122 17.24 5.18 26.96
N GLY A 123 16.08 5.12 26.30
CA GLY A 123 14.77 5.40 26.90
C GLY A 123 13.96 6.51 26.22
N PRO A 124 12.71 6.73 26.69
CA PRO A 124 11.73 7.64 26.09
C PRO A 124 12.20 9.11 25.96
N GLU A 125 12.90 9.62 26.98
CA GLU A 125 13.36 11.01 27.02
C GLU A 125 14.46 11.25 26.00
N ALA A 126 15.40 10.30 25.87
CA ALA A 126 16.47 10.35 24.89
C ALA A 126 15.93 10.27 23.46
N LEU A 127 14.94 9.41 23.21
CA LEU A 127 14.26 9.34 21.91
C LEU A 127 13.57 10.66 21.57
N THR A 128 12.81 11.20 22.51
CA THR A 128 12.10 12.47 22.35
C THR A 128 13.07 13.63 22.07
N ALA A 129 14.21 13.67 22.78
CA ALA A 129 15.24 14.66 22.56
C ALA A 129 15.83 14.58 21.14
N VAL A 130 16.11 13.37 20.64
CA VAL A 130 16.61 13.17 19.26
C VAL A 130 15.57 13.66 18.24
N LEU A 131 14.29 13.30 18.41
CA LEU A 131 13.22 13.73 17.50
C LEU A 131 13.02 15.25 17.51
N ARG A 132 13.13 15.90 18.68
CA ARG A 132 13.02 17.36 18.83
C ARG A 132 14.23 18.11 18.26
N ALA A 133 15.39 17.48 18.18
CA ALA A 133 16.61 18.06 17.63
C ALA A 133 16.67 18.05 16.09
N VAL A 134 15.69 17.44 15.40
CA VAL A 134 15.65 17.36 13.93
C VAL A 134 15.47 18.74 13.31
N THR A 135 16.41 19.13 12.45
CA THR A 135 16.36 20.39 11.68
C THR A 135 16.23 20.20 10.17
N GLY A 136 16.32 18.97 9.66
CA GLY A 136 16.23 18.68 8.24
C GLY A 136 15.79 17.24 7.93
N MET A 137 15.45 16.96 6.67
CA MET A 137 14.86 15.67 6.30
C MET A 137 15.79 14.47 6.48
N SER A 138 17.10 14.62 6.21
CA SER A 138 18.06 13.53 6.43
C SER A 138 18.12 13.13 7.91
N GLN A 139 18.13 14.11 8.82
CA GLN A 139 18.05 13.87 10.26
C GLN A 139 16.70 13.29 10.65
N GLY A 140 15.59 13.77 10.07
CA GLY A 140 14.25 13.24 10.31
C GLY A 140 14.15 11.75 9.97
N ARG A 141 14.68 11.34 8.80
CA ARG A 141 14.73 9.91 8.40
C ARG A 141 15.59 9.09 9.36
N ALA A 142 16.78 9.57 9.70
CA ALA A 142 17.66 8.88 10.64
C ALA A 142 17.02 8.72 12.02
N ALA A 143 16.39 9.77 12.54
CA ALA A 143 15.69 9.75 13.83
C ALA A 143 14.44 8.85 13.79
N ALA A 144 13.71 8.86 12.67
CA ALA A 144 12.56 7.98 12.49
C ALA A 144 12.98 6.50 12.56
N LEU A 145 14.14 6.10 12.03
CA LEU A 145 14.61 4.70 12.13
C LEU A 145 14.89 4.22 13.57
N LEU A 146 15.03 5.15 14.52
CA LEU A 146 15.24 4.82 15.94
C LEU A 146 13.95 4.45 16.67
N VAL A 147 12.78 4.81 16.12
CA VAL A 147 11.48 4.53 16.74
C VAL A 147 11.13 3.05 16.57
N GLY A 148 11.03 2.31 17.67
CA GLY A 148 10.46 0.97 17.71
C GLY A 148 8.94 0.99 17.73
N ARG A 149 8.34 -0.20 17.65
CA ARG A 149 6.88 -0.37 17.72
C ARG A 149 6.34 0.03 19.09
N GLU A 150 7.11 -0.26 20.14
CA GLU A 150 6.86 0.08 21.53
C GLU A 150 6.93 1.60 21.80
N ASP A 151 7.61 2.36 20.94
CA ASP A 151 7.87 3.78 21.14
C ASP A 151 6.73 4.68 20.62
N TRP A 152 5.79 4.14 19.83
CA TRP A 152 4.75 4.95 19.20
C TRP A 152 3.88 5.71 20.22
N ALA A 153 3.62 5.13 21.39
CA ALA A 153 2.90 5.80 22.47
C ALA A 153 3.69 6.99 23.04
N VAL A 154 5.02 6.86 23.17
CA VAL A 154 5.92 7.93 23.60
C VAL A 154 5.94 9.05 22.56
N VAL A 155 6.07 8.72 21.27
CA VAL A 155 6.07 9.70 20.18
C VAL A 155 4.75 10.48 20.16
N ALA A 156 3.61 9.79 20.29
CA ALA A 156 2.29 10.44 20.32
C ALA A 156 2.13 11.37 21.54
N ALA A 157 2.61 10.97 22.71
CA ALA A 157 2.60 11.81 23.91
C ALA A 157 3.50 13.05 23.75
N ALA A 158 4.73 12.85 23.27
CA ALA A 158 5.70 13.92 23.07
C ALA A 158 5.21 14.99 22.09
N ASP A 159 4.56 14.57 21.01
CA ASP A 159 4.01 15.48 20.00
C ASP A 159 2.77 16.26 20.49
N ARG A 160 1.95 15.65 21.37
CA ARG A 160 0.82 16.33 22.02
C ARG A 160 1.28 17.36 23.04
N GLU A 161 2.32 17.04 23.82
CA GLU A 161 2.91 17.97 24.79
C GLU A 161 3.53 19.17 24.08
N ARG A 162 4.34 18.91 23.05
CA ARG A 162 4.95 19.92 22.20
C ARG A 162 5.12 19.38 20.79
N PRO A 163 4.49 20.00 19.78
CA PRO A 163 4.64 19.61 18.39
C PRO A 163 6.09 19.29 18.00
N LEU A 164 6.32 18.08 17.48
CA LEU A 164 7.60 17.69 16.93
C LEU A 164 7.92 18.55 15.69
N PRO A 165 9.21 18.78 15.37
CA PRO A 165 9.59 19.47 14.14
C PRO A 165 8.96 18.84 12.90
N GLY A 166 8.57 19.66 11.92
CA GLY A 166 7.85 19.19 10.73
C GLY A 166 8.56 18.08 9.96
N TYR A 167 9.89 18.13 9.87
CA TYR A 167 10.70 17.06 9.24
C TYR A 167 10.65 15.74 10.01
N ALA A 168 10.60 15.77 11.35
CA ALA A 168 10.45 14.57 12.18
C ALA A 168 9.04 13.99 11.99
N ARG A 169 7.99 14.81 12.09
CA ARG A 169 6.59 14.40 11.83
C ARG A 169 6.45 13.75 10.47
N TRP A 170 7.04 14.35 9.44
CA TRP A 170 6.98 13.83 8.08
C TRP A 170 7.69 12.47 7.95
N ALA A 171 8.92 12.35 8.46
CA ALA A 171 9.67 11.09 8.40
C ALA A 171 8.98 9.96 9.18
N LEU A 172 8.31 10.28 10.30
CA LEU A 172 7.52 9.33 11.05
C LEU A 172 6.22 8.96 10.33
N ALA A 173 5.54 9.92 9.71
CA ALA A 173 4.27 9.71 9.02
C ALA A 173 4.38 8.73 7.83
N ILE A 174 5.50 8.77 7.11
CA ILE A 174 5.75 7.88 5.95
C ILE A 174 6.15 6.46 6.33
N ARG A 175 6.37 6.19 7.63
CA ARG A 175 6.60 4.81 8.06
C ARG A 175 5.29 4.03 7.96
N PRO A 176 5.32 2.81 7.39
CA PRO A 176 4.11 2.01 7.25
C PRO A 176 3.55 1.56 8.60
N ASP A 177 4.39 1.46 9.63
CA ASP A 177 3.99 1.06 10.98
C ASP A 177 3.56 2.22 11.88
N CYS A 178 3.60 3.46 11.39
CA CYS A 178 3.06 4.61 12.12
C CYS A 178 1.54 4.43 12.35
N PRO A 179 1.05 4.49 13.60
CA PRO A 179 -0.37 4.31 13.89
C PRO A 179 -1.25 5.34 13.16
N PRO A 180 -2.41 4.95 12.59
CA PRO A 180 -3.28 5.87 11.85
C PRO A 180 -3.66 7.12 12.64
N ALA A 181 -4.01 6.98 13.93
CA ALA A 181 -4.36 8.11 14.80
C ALA A 181 -3.21 9.11 14.96
N LEU A 182 -1.97 8.62 15.08
CA LEU A 182 -0.78 9.49 15.16
C LEU A 182 -0.47 10.14 13.81
N ARG A 183 -0.67 9.41 12.70
CA ARG A 183 -0.52 9.97 11.35
C ARG A 183 -1.52 11.12 11.12
N THR A 184 -2.77 10.97 11.54
CA THR A 184 -3.79 12.04 11.54
C THR A 184 -3.38 13.22 12.42
N GLN A 185 -2.78 12.97 13.58
CA GLN A 185 -2.26 14.01 14.46
C GLN A 185 -1.14 14.84 13.78
N PHE A 186 -0.31 14.22 12.95
CA PHE A 186 0.74 14.93 12.20
C PHE A 186 0.19 15.80 11.06
N GLY A 187 -0.95 15.44 10.47
CA GLY A 187 -1.62 16.26 9.47
C GLY A 187 -2.76 15.56 8.74
N THR A 188 -3.69 16.36 8.22
CA THR A 188 -4.88 15.91 7.45
C THR A 188 -5.05 16.63 6.10
N HIS A 189 -4.15 17.55 5.76
CA HIS A 189 -4.29 18.37 4.56
C HIS A 189 -3.93 17.60 3.28
N ARG A 190 -4.52 17.98 2.13
CA ARG A 190 -4.34 17.29 0.83
C ARG A 190 -2.88 17.05 0.43
N LYS A 191 -2.00 18.05 0.64
CA LYS A 191 -0.56 17.92 0.36
C LYS A 191 0.11 16.83 1.22
N PHE A 192 -0.34 16.60 2.44
CA PHE A 192 0.17 15.52 3.31
C PHE A 192 -0.29 14.16 2.79
N THR A 193 -1.59 14.02 2.49
CA THR A 193 -2.16 12.79 1.91
C THR A 193 -1.50 12.41 0.59
N ASN A 194 -1.25 13.38 -0.31
CA ASN A 194 -0.56 13.12 -1.57
C ASN A 194 0.86 12.57 -1.32
N ARG A 195 1.61 13.17 -0.39
CA ARG A 195 2.96 12.68 -0.11
C ARG A 195 2.95 11.30 0.54
N LEU A 196 1.98 10.98 1.39
CA LEU A 196 1.83 9.62 1.95
C LEU A 196 1.62 8.60 0.82
N ARG A 197 0.79 8.94 -0.16
CA ARG A 197 0.60 8.12 -1.36
C ARG A 197 1.91 7.95 -2.14
N ASP A 198 2.65 9.04 -2.35
CA ASP A 198 3.95 9.00 -3.05
C ASP A 198 4.99 8.13 -2.30
N ALA A 199 4.92 8.12 -0.96
CA ALA A 199 5.73 7.25 -0.12
C ALA A 199 5.27 5.78 -0.09
N GLY A 200 4.15 5.44 -0.75
CA GLY A 200 3.57 4.10 -0.74
C GLY A 200 2.91 3.73 0.60
N VAL A 201 2.50 4.74 1.38
CA VAL A 201 1.71 4.55 2.59
C VAL A 201 0.23 4.52 2.22
N VAL A 202 -0.43 3.41 2.54
CA VAL A 202 -1.86 3.18 2.31
C VAL A 202 -2.49 2.69 3.61
N ASP A 203 -3.73 3.10 3.86
CA ASP A 203 -4.41 2.86 5.14
C ASP A 203 -4.76 1.38 5.39
N GLY A 204 -4.73 0.55 4.35
CA GLY A 204 -4.91 -0.89 4.46
C GLY A 204 -5.20 -1.56 3.11
N PRO A 205 -5.32 -2.90 3.10
CA PRO A 205 -5.63 -3.68 1.90
C PRO A 205 -6.91 -3.23 1.19
N ALA A 206 -7.96 -2.88 1.94
CA ALA A 206 -9.22 -2.37 1.37
C ALA A 206 -9.03 -1.05 0.59
N ALA A 207 -8.36 -0.07 1.21
CA ALA A 207 -8.08 1.23 0.58
C ALA A 207 -7.13 1.09 -0.62
N TYR A 208 -6.17 0.17 -0.53
CA TYR A 208 -5.27 -0.14 -1.64
C TYR A 208 -6.04 -0.75 -2.82
N ALA A 209 -6.87 -1.74 -2.55
CA ALA A 209 -7.65 -2.46 -3.56
C ALA A 209 -8.62 -1.54 -4.33
N THR A 210 -9.20 -0.54 -3.67
CA THR A 210 -10.21 0.34 -4.26
C THR A 210 -9.65 1.65 -4.81
N GLY A 211 -8.55 2.15 -4.24
CA GLY A 211 -8.01 3.48 -4.56
C GLY A 211 -6.73 3.50 -5.38
N THR A 212 -6.05 2.37 -5.54
CA THR A 212 -4.73 2.35 -6.21
C THR A 212 -4.85 2.04 -7.71
N ARG A 213 -3.90 2.60 -8.47
CA ARG A 213 -3.78 2.44 -9.93
C ARG A 213 -2.36 1.99 -10.30
N PRO A 214 -2.18 1.25 -11.41
CA PRO A 214 -3.23 0.68 -12.25
C PRO A 214 -3.87 -0.59 -11.65
N ALA A 215 -5.11 -0.92 -12.06
CA ALA A 215 -5.85 -2.09 -11.60
C ALA A 215 -5.05 -3.41 -11.71
N ARG A 216 -4.23 -3.55 -12.75
CA ARG A 216 -3.37 -4.72 -12.94
C ARG A 216 -2.36 -4.90 -11.82
N ASP A 217 -1.67 -3.84 -11.43
CA ASP A 217 -0.66 -3.92 -10.37
C ASP A 217 -1.31 -4.23 -9.01
N VAL A 218 -2.53 -3.70 -8.79
CA VAL A 218 -3.35 -4.07 -7.63
C VAL A 218 -3.66 -5.57 -7.63
N LEU A 219 -4.14 -6.13 -8.75
CA LEU A 219 -4.43 -7.56 -8.85
C LEU A 219 -3.19 -8.45 -8.67
N ARG A 220 -2.01 -8.01 -9.14
CA ARG A 220 -0.75 -8.72 -8.90
C ARG A 220 -0.42 -8.81 -7.41
N VAL A 221 -0.54 -7.68 -6.70
CA VAL A 221 -0.32 -7.63 -5.26
C VAL A 221 -1.37 -8.47 -4.51
N LEU A 222 -2.64 -8.42 -4.88
CA LEU A 222 -3.69 -9.21 -4.24
C LEU A 222 -3.55 -10.72 -4.52
N ALA A 223 -3.10 -11.10 -5.72
CA ALA A 223 -2.78 -12.49 -6.06
C ALA A 223 -1.60 -13.02 -5.23
N MET A 224 -0.56 -12.19 -5.05
CA MET A 224 0.58 -12.47 -4.17
C MET A 224 0.15 -12.60 -2.69
N GLY A 225 -0.80 -11.76 -2.26
CA GLY A 225 -1.30 -11.74 -0.89
C GLY A 225 -1.83 -13.08 -0.38
N ARG A 226 -2.24 -13.99 -1.26
CA ARG A 226 -2.71 -15.34 -0.91
C ARG A 226 -1.69 -16.17 -0.14
N TRP A 227 -0.41 -15.98 -0.43
CA TRP A 227 0.69 -16.63 0.30
C TRP A 227 1.49 -15.63 1.14
N ALA A 228 1.53 -14.35 0.75
CA ALA A 228 2.41 -13.36 1.37
C ALA A 228 1.76 -12.61 2.55
N PHE A 229 0.44 -12.41 2.52
CA PHE A 229 -0.31 -11.71 3.58
C PHE A 229 -1.77 -12.21 3.71
N PRO A 230 -2.00 -13.52 3.85
CA PRO A 230 -3.35 -14.08 3.81
C PRO A 230 -4.29 -13.53 4.88
N LEU A 231 -3.79 -13.16 6.07
CA LEU A 231 -4.63 -12.61 7.15
C LEU A 231 -5.17 -11.23 6.81
N ARG A 232 -4.43 -10.46 6.01
CA ARG A 232 -4.82 -9.10 5.58
C ARG A 232 -5.67 -9.12 4.30
N LEU A 233 -5.67 -10.21 3.55
CA LEU A 233 -6.34 -10.29 2.25
C LEU A 233 -7.87 -10.17 2.35
N ALA A 234 -8.46 -10.60 3.48
CA ALA A 234 -9.90 -10.52 3.71
C ALA A 234 -10.45 -9.10 3.59
N GLU A 235 -9.73 -8.08 4.08
CA GLU A 235 -10.16 -6.68 3.98
C GLU A 235 -10.35 -6.22 2.52
N ALA A 236 -9.42 -6.62 1.64
CA ALA A 236 -9.53 -6.31 0.21
C ALA A 236 -10.66 -7.10 -0.46
N ALA A 237 -10.84 -8.37 -0.08
CA ALA A 237 -11.92 -9.20 -0.58
C ALA A 237 -13.29 -8.65 -0.20
N ASP A 238 -13.49 -8.26 1.06
CA ASP A 238 -14.75 -7.71 1.56
C ASP A 238 -15.09 -6.38 0.89
N ALA A 239 -14.09 -5.52 0.65
CA ALA A 239 -14.29 -4.25 -0.04
C ALA A 239 -14.70 -4.42 -1.52
N LEU A 240 -14.17 -5.44 -2.21
CA LEU A 240 -14.42 -5.66 -3.65
C LEU A 240 -15.60 -6.57 -3.94
N ARG A 241 -15.93 -7.50 -3.03
CA ARG A 241 -16.93 -8.56 -3.26
C ARG A 241 -18.30 -8.02 -3.72
N PRO A 242 -18.92 -7.01 -3.08
CA PRO A 242 -20.22 -6.53 -3.51
C PRO A 242 -20.24 -6.08 -4.98
N LEU A 243 -19.22 -5.31 -5.38
CA LEU A 243 -19.10 -4.79 -6.74
C LEU A 243 -18.81 -5.91 -7.74
N VAL A 244 -17.90 -6.83 -7.42
CA VAL A 244 -17.56 -7.96 -8.31
C VAL A 244 -18.75 -8.89 -8.51
N CYS A 245 -19.53 -9.17 -7.47
CA CYS A 245 -20.75 -9.97 -7.57
C CYS A 245 -21.83 -9.28 -8.40
N ALA A 246 -21.99 -7.96 -8.24
CA ALA A 246 -23.00 -7.18 -8.96
C ALA A 246 -22.67 -7.02 -10.46
N GLU A 247 -21.44 -6.62 -10.78
CA GLU A 247 -21.05 -6.24 -12.15
C GLU A 247 -20.59 -7.42 -13.00
N LEU A 248 -19.93 -8.42 -12.37
CA LEU A 248 -19.38 -9.56 -13.10
C LEU A 248 -20.19 -10.83 -12.82
N GLY A 249 -20.38 -11.17 -11.54
CA GLY A 249 -21.13 -12.35 -11.11
C GLY A 249 -20.86 -13.58 -11.98
N GLY A 250 -21.93 -14.16 -12.54
CA GLY A 250 -21.87 -15.25 -13.52
C GLY A 250 -21.85 -14.83 -14.99
N ASN A 251 -21.76 -13.54 -15.31
CA ASN A 251 -21.76 -13.01 -16.68
C ASN A 251 -20.40 -13.23 -17.35
N THR A 252 -20.29 -14.31 -18.13
CA THR A 252 -19.03 -14.68 -18.81
C THR A 252 -18.52 -13.64 -19.79
N GLU A 253 -19.40 -12.84 -20.41
CA GLU A 253 -19.00 -11.78 -21.34
C GLU A 253 -18.35 -10.60 -20.59
N ALA A 254 -18.86 -10.23 -19.42
CA ALA A 254 -18.23 -9.21 -18.56
C ALA A 254 -16.81 -9.63 -18.14
N TRP A 255 -16.61 -10.91 -17.81
CA TRP A 255 -15.29 -11.46 -17.51
C TRP A 255 -14.33 -11.44 -18.71
N ALA A 256 -14.84 -11.70 -19.92
CA ALA A 256 -14.04 -11.61 -21.14
C ALA A 256 -13.60 -10.17 -21.42
N VAL A 257 -14.52 -9.20 -21.30
CA VAL A 257 -14.22 -7.77 -21.44
C VAL A 257 -13.19 -7.31 -20.40
N LEU A 258 -13.37 -7.69 -19.13
CA LEU A 258 -12.41 -7.37 -18.07
C LEU A 258 -11.00 -7.88 -18.43
N THR A 259 -10.90 -9.13 -18.88
CA THR A 259 -9.63 -9.76 -19.26
C THR A 259 -8.96 -9.04 -20.44
N GLN A 260 -9.77 -8.58 -21.41
CA GLN A 260 -9.28 -7.82 -22.56
C GLN A 260 -8.81 -6.41 -22.18
N LEU A 261 -9.50 -5.72 -21.27
CA LEU A 261 -9.14 -4.37 -20.84
C LEU A 261 -7.94 -4.35 -19.90
N LEU A 262 -7.78 -5.36 -19.05
CA LEU A 262 -6.81 -5.37 -17.94
C LEU A 262 -5.36 -4.98 -18.33
N PRO A 263 -4.78 -5.43 -19.46
CA PRO A 263 -3.39 -5.10 -19.80
C PRO A 263 -3.15 -3.60 -20.07
N THR A 264 -4.18 -2.86 -20.50
CA THR A 264 -4.08 -1.45 -20.91
C THR A 264 -4.87 -0.51 -20.00
N PHE A 265 -5.65 -1.05 -19.05
CA PHE A 265 -6.47 -0.25 -18.15
C PHE A 265 -5.64 0.49 -17.10
N THR A 266 -5.69 1.82 -17.11
CA THR A 266 -4.90 2.70 -16.21
C THR A 266 -5.66 3.13 -14.96
N GLY A 267 -6.96 2.85 -14.89
CA GLY A 267 -7.84 3.20 -13.77
C GLY A 267 -7.70 2.28 -12.56
N THR A 268 -8.61 2.45 -11.60
CA THR A 268 -8.71 1.61 -10.40
C THR A 268 -9.39 0.28 -10.70
N LEU A 269 -9.26 -0.68 -9.78
CA LEU A 269 -9.94 -1.97 -9.92
C LEU A 269 -11.48 -1.85 -9.91
N PRO A 270 -12.12 -1.03 -9.05
CA PRO A 270 -13.56 -0.75 -9.16
C PRO A 270 -13.98 -0.15 -10.51
N GLU A 271 -13.20 0.80 -11.04
CA GLU A 271 -13.45 1.39 -12.36
C GLU A 271 -13.40 0.32 -13.47
N LEU A 272 -12.42 -0.59 -13.42
CA LEU A 272 -12.30 -1.71 -14.37
C LEU A 272 -13.51 -2.65 -14.30
N VAL A 273 -13.91 -3.05 -13.09
CA VAL A 273 -15.03 -3.97 -12.85
C VAL A 273 -16.34 -3.38 -13.38
N THR A 274 -16.63 -2.12 -13.04
CA THR A 274 -17.84 -1.41 -13.48
C THR A 274 -17.86 -1.23 -15.01
N THR A 275 -16.70 -0.87 -15.60
CA THR A 275 -16.59 -0.70 -17.06
C THR A 275 -16.85 -2.01 -17.79
N ALA A 276 -16.32 -3.13 -17.29
CA ALA A 276 -16.53 -4.44 -17.89
C ALA A 276 -18.00 -4.90 -17.80
N GLY A 277 -18.65 -4.68 -16.65
CA GLY A 277 -20.09 -4.95 -16.46
C GLY A 277 -20.95 -4.14 -17.43
N ALA A 278 -20.72 -2.83 -17.53
CA ALA A 278 -21.48 -1.93 -18.39
C ALA A 278 -21.38 -2.29 -19.90
N ILE A 279 -20.17 -2.62 -20.37
CA ILE A 279 -19.95 -3.02 -21.78
C ILE A 279 -20.69 -4.33 -22.10
N ALA A 280 -20.64 -5.32 -21.19
CA ALA A 280 -21.28 -6.61 -21.42
C ALA A 280 -22.81 -6.55 -21.27
N GLY A 281 -23.34 -5.72 -20.36
CA GLY A 281 -24.79 -5.54 -20.19
C GLY A 281 -25.46 -4.90 -21.39
N SER A 282 -24.79 -3.94 -22.04
CA SER A 282 -25.28 -3.26 -23.24
C SER A 282 -25.44 -4.20 -24.45
N ALA A 283 -24.73 -5.34 -24.46
CA ALA A 283 -24.78 -6.32 -25.55
C ALA A 283 -25.96 -7.30 -25.42
N GLY A 284 -26.52 -7.48 -24.22
CA GLY A 284 -27.62 -8.43 -23.97
C GLY A 284 -29.02 -7.84 -24.21
N GLU A 285 -29.19 -6.54 -23.99
CA GLU A 285 -30.50 -5.88 -24.06
C GLU A 285 -30.99 -5.63 -25.51
N THR A 286 -30.12 -5.82 -26.51
CA THR A 286 -30.47 -5.65 -27.93
C THR A 286 -30.99 -6.91 -28.61
N ALA A 287 -31.00 -8.07 -27.94
CA ALA A 287 -31.36 -9.35 -28.57
C ALA A 287 -32.84 -9.76 -28.38
N GLU A 288 -33.56 -9.23 -27.40
CA GLU A 288 -34.97 -9.59 -27.15
C GLU A 288 -35.82 -8.35 -26.82
N GLY A 289 -36.23 -7.62 -27.85
CA GLY A 289 -37.15 -6.49 -27.72
C GLY A 289 -37.91 -6.20 -29.03
N PRO A 290 -39.23 -6.45 -29.10
CA PRO A 290 -39.99 -6.41 -30.33
C PRO A 290 -40.19 -4.96 -30.81
N LEU A 291 -40.24 -4.80 -32.12
CA LEU A 291 -40.83 -3.66 -32.82
C LEU A 291 -42.23 -3.36 -32.23
N SER A 292 -42.31 -2.53 -31.20
CA SER A 292 -43.56 -1.93 -30.73
C SER A 292 -43.39 -0.42 -30.77
N VAL A 293 -43.75 0.11 -31.95
CA VAL A 293 -43.92 1.52 -32.21
C VAL A 293 -45.18 1.97 -31.48
N ALA A 294 -45.04 2.78 -30.45
CA ALA A 294 -46.14 3.58 -29.94
C ALA A 294 -45.62 4.96 -29.49
N SER A 295 -45.87 5.92 -30.38
CA SER A 295 -45.74 7.36 -30.16
C SER A 295 -46.50 7.82 -28.91
N GLY A 296 -45.87 8.71 -28.14
CA GLY A 296 -46.52 9.46 -27.07
C GLY A 296 -45.65 10.61 -26.59
N ASN A 297 -45.93 11.81 -27.10
CA ASN A 297 -45.40 13.09 -26.64
C ASN A 297 -45.61 13.28 -25.12
N THR A 298 -44.81 14.14 -24.47
CA THR A 298 -45.24 15.47 -23.93
C THR A 298 -44.40 15.90 -22.70
N GLU A 299 -43.83 17.11 -22.82
CA GLU A 299 -43.47 18.15 -21.82
C GLU A 299 -42.43 17.93 -20.69
N SER A 300 -41.37 18.75 -20.78
CA SER A 300 -40.51 19.23 -19.67
C SER A 300 -41.19 20.33 -18.86
N PRO A 301 -40.88 20.44 -17.55
CA PRO A 301 -40.38 21.74 -17.07
C PRO A 301 -39.35 21.67 -15.93
N GLY A 302 -38.47 22.70 -15.88
CA GLY A 302 -38.11 23.40 -14.65
C GLY A 302 -36.82 22.97 -13.92
N ARG A 303 -35.75 23.75 -14.09
CA ARG A 303 -34.50 23.70 -13.32
C ARG A 303 -34.44 24.90 -12.37
N PRO A 304 -34.25 24.73 -11.04
CA PRO A 304 -33.90 25.86 -10.18
C PRO A 304 -32.37 26.01 -10.06
N GLU A 305 -31.96 27.28 -10.14
CA GLU A 305 -30.68 27.81 -9.65
C GLU A 305 -30.68 27.83 -8.12
N GLU A 306 -29.53 27.57 -7.47
CA GLU A 306 -29.14 28.13 -6.15
C GLU A 306 -27.68 27.72 -5.88
N SER A 307 -26.71 28.62 -5.96
CA SER A 307 -26.30 29.70 -5.01
C SER A 307 -25.21 29.21 -4.06
N GLY A 308 -24.06 29.89 -4.12
CA GLY A 308 -22.82 29.50 -3.48
C GLY A 308 -22.70 29.85 -2.01
N HIS A 309 -21.80 29.13 -1.33
CA HIS A 309 -21.23 29.52 -0.06
C HIS A 309 -19.72 29.25 -0.06
N GLU A 310 -18.96 30.36 -0.08
CA GLU A 310 -17.55 30.42 0.24
C GLU A 310 -17.39 30.44 1.77
N HIS A 311 -16.68 29.46 2.33
CA HIS A 311 -16.17 29.53 3.70
C HIS A 311 -14.65 29.65 3.66
N GLY A 312 -14.16 30.84 4.02
CA GLY A 312 -12.75 31.12 4.28
C GLY A 312 -12.29 30.47 5.59
N GLY A 313 -11.29 29.59 5.49
CA GLY A 313 -10.54 29.04 6.62
C GLY A 313 -9.19 29.75 6.79
N PRO A 314 -8.59 29.71 8.00
CA PRO A 314 -7.44 30.53 8.37
C PRO A 314 -6.17 30.18 7.59
N GLY A 315 -5.55 31.22 7.03
CA GLY A 315 -4.31 31.16 6.27
C GLY A 315 -3.12 30.78 7.15
N TRP A 316 -2.43 29.72 6.75
CA TRP A 316 -1.04 29.49 7.17
C TRP A 316 -0.16 30.36 6.29
N ASP A 317 0.41 31.41 6.90
CA ASP A 317 1.35 32.32 6.26
C ASP A 317 2.50 31.52 5.61
N SER A 318 2.46 31.52 4.28
CA SER A 318 3.48 30.94 3.42
C SER A 318 4.50 32.03 3.10
N THR A 319 5.29 32.45 4.09
CA THR A 319 6.46 33.28 3.87
C THR A 319 7.70 32.47 4.23
N SER A 320 8.32 31.83 3.23
CA SER A 320 9.75 31.53 3.16
C SER A 320 10.08 30.69 1.91
N GLY A 321 10.89 31.26 1.02
CA GLY A 321 11.97 30.56 0.30
C GLY A 321 11.57 29.46 -0.68
N HIS A 322 11.53 29.82 -1.96
CA HIS A 322 11.42 28.92 -3.10
C HIS A 322 12.75 28.16 -3.32
N ASP A 323 13.09 27.26 -2.39
CA ASP A 323 14.02 26.17 -2.67
C ASP A 323 13.17 24.90 -2.70
N ASP A 324 13.06 24.25 -3.86
CA ASP A 324 12.42 22.95 -4.00
C ASP A 324 13.52 21.86 -4.12
N PRO A 325 14.21 21.47 -3.02
CA PRO A 325 15.33 20.53 -3.07
C PRO A 325 14.89 19.06 -3.23
N TRP A 326 13.66 18.79 -3.66
CA TRP A 326 13.03 17.47 -3.55
C TRP A 326 12.80 16.73 -4.86
N SER A 327 13.24 17.28 -6.00
CA SER A 327 13.34 16.53 -7.26
C SER A 327 14.67 15.80 -7.37
N THR A 328 14.93 14.83 -6.50
CA THR A 328 15.94 13.80 -6.77
C THR A 328 15.24 12.50 -7.08
N SER A 329 15.00 12.26 -8.37
CA SER A 329 14.82 10.90 -8.88
C SER A 329 15.99 10.03 -8.38
N PRO A 330 15.75 8.81 -7.89
CA PRO A 330 16.83 7.90 -7.54
C PRO A 330 17.39 7.28 -8.84
N THR A 331 18.24 8.01 -9.56
CA THR A 331 19.10 7.42 -10.59
C THR A 331 20.43 7.02 -9.97
N ASP A 332 20.70 5.72 -10.01
CA ASP A 332 21.99 5.06 -9.83
C ASP A 332 22.73 5.28 -8.50
N GLY A 333 22.19 4.69 -7.44
CA GLY A 333 22.90 4.46 -6.19
C GLY A 333 23.41 3.02 -6.09
N ARG A 334 24.56 2.71 -6.71
CA ARG A 334 25.38 1.58 -6.28
C ARG A 334 25.85 1.91 -4.85
N TRP A 335 25.17 1.36 -3.86
CA TRP A 335 25.49 1.56 -2.44
C TRP A 335 26.83 0.88 -2.11
N SER A 336 27.91 1.63 -2.25
CA SER A 336 29.20 1.31 -1.65
C SER A 336 29.12 1.66 -0.17
N GLY A 337 29.00 0.65 0.69
CA GLY A 337 28.98 0.81 2.14
C GLY A 337 30.22 1.56 2.63
N GLY A 338 30.03 2.81 3.04
CA GLY A 338 31.04 3.64 3.66
C GLY A 338 30.45 4.35 4.87
N VAL A 339 30.51 3.70 6.03
CA VAL A 339 30.11 4.27 7.32
C VAL A 339 31.02 5.45 7.65
N ARG A 340 30.58 6.70 7.40
CA ARG A 340 31.20 7.87 8.03
C ARG A 340 30.68 7.95 9.46
N ARG A 341 31.55 7.63 10.41
CA ARG A 341 31.30 7.85 11.86
C ARG A 341 30.97 9.33 12.08
N ILE A 342 29.77 9.61 12.55
CA ILE A 342 29.42 10.90 13.14
C ILE A 342 30.13 10.94 14.51
N ARG A 343 31.24 11.68 14.58
CA ARG A 343 31.90 11.99 15.87
C ARG A 343 31.04 13.03 16.60
N THR A 344 30.25 12.61 17.58
CA THR A 344 29.67 13.51 18.58
C THR A 344 30.72 13.88 19.62
N SER A 345 31.27 15.09 19.54
CA SER A 345 32.12 15.68 20.58
C SER A 345 31.26 16.32 21.67
N TRP A 346 30.94 15.57 22.72
CA TRP A 346 30.44 16.14 23.97
C TRP A 346 31.62 16.67 24.80
N ARG A 347 31.83 17.99 24.80
CA ARG A 347 32.75 18.67 25.74
C ARG A 347 32.12 18.65 27.14
N ARG A 348 32.69 17.87 28.06
CA ARG A 348 32.56 18.12 29.50
C ARG A 348 33.30 19.41 29.84
N ARG A 349 32.60 20.42 30.38
CA ARG A 349 33.21 21.45 31.21
C ARG A 349 33.16 20.95 32.65
N SER A 350 34.32 20.65 33.22
CA SER A 350 34.47 20.55 34.66
C SER A 350 34.89 21.92 35.17
N GLY A 351 34.18 22.43 36.16
CA GLY A 351 34.74 23.35 37.15
C GLY A 351 35.48 22.59 38.23
#